data_AF-A0A7C3UQU2-F1
#
_entry.id   AF-A0A7C3UQU2-F1
#
_cell.length_a   1.000
_cell.length_b   1.000
_cell.length_c   1.000
_cell.angle_alpha   90.00
_cell.angle_beta   90.00
_cell.angle_gamma   90.00
#
_symmetry.space_group_name_H-M   'P 1'
#
loop_
_entity.id
_entity.type
_entity.pdbx_description
1 polymer ?
#
loop_
_entity_poly.entity_id
_entity_poly.type
_entity_poly.pdbx_seq_one_letter_code
_entity_poly.pdbx_strand_id
1 'polypeptide(L)'
;MIISSSYESYLKGKEATTIEAKVVRDADWLDAIGARGIARVFVFAGYYHCPEMGSVDWDPDNPVKLDMSPIGPDPSPIYHFFSKLLWLKDLMQTEMGKKEAEKRHQFMVDFLKRYKSECQIDF
;
A
#
# COMPACT_ATOMS: atom_id res chain seq x y z
N MET A 1 20.86 -10.52 -5.93
CA MET A 1 20.01 -10.83 -4.77
C MET A 1 19.23 -9.61 -4.28
N ILE A 2 19.88 -8.50 -3.89
CA ILE A 2 19.17 -7.28 -3.42
C ILE A 2 18.42 -6.56 -4.56
N ILE A 3 18.96 -6.55 -5.78
CA ILE A 3 18.39 -5.84 -6.94
C ILE A 3 17.02 -6.39 -7.38
N SER A 4 16.64 -7.60 -7.01
CA SER A 4 15.30 -8.13 -7.31
C SER A 4 14.28 -7.83 -6.20
N SER A 5 14.68 -7.33 -5.03
CA SER A 5 13.77 -7.29 -3.87
C SER A 5 12.81 -6.09 -3.83
N SER A 6 13.10 -4.99 -4.53
CA SER A 6 12.27 -3.78 -4.45
C SER A 6 11.02 -3.83 -5.33
N TYR A 7 9.98 -3.07 -4.94
CA TYR A 7 8.77 -2.87 -5.76
C TYR A 7 9.06 -2.34 -7.17
N GLU A 8 9.99 -1.41 -7.32
CA GLU A 8 10.41 -0.91 -8.65
C GLU A 8 11.01 -2.00 -9.54
N SER A 9 11.71 -2.96 -8.94
CA SER A 9 12.30 -4.08 -9.66
C SER A 9 11.23 -5.05 -10.13
N TYR A 10 10.18 -5.25 -9.33
CA TYR A 10 8.97 -5.96 -9.74
C TYR A 10 8.27 -5.28 -10.92
N LEU A 11 8.08 -3.95 -10.89
CA LEU A 11 7.50 -3.21 -12.01
C LEU A 11 8.32 -3.33 -13.31
N LYS A 12 9.64 -3.49 -13.20
CA LYS A 12 10.55 -3.74 -14.34
C LYS A 12 10.58 -5.21 -14.79
N GLY A 13 9.67 -6.05 -14.29
CA GLY A 13 9.55 -7.46 -14.66
C GLY A 13 10.68 -8.35 -14.14
N LYS A 14 11.46 -7.90 -13.14
CA LYS A 14 12.50 -8.76 -12.55
C LYS A 14 11.87 -9.74 -11.58
N GLU A 15 11.92 -11.02 -11.90
CA GLU A 15 11.41 -12.07 -11.02
C GLU A 15 12.40 -12.46 -9.91
N ALA A 16 11.87 -12.83 -8.74
CA ALA A 16 12.64 -13.43 -7.67
C ALA A 16 12.64 -14.95 -7.87
N THR A 17 13.77 -15.48 -8.33
CA THR A 17 13.90 -16.90 -8.69
C THR A 17 14.26 -17.78 -7.50
N THR A 18 15.05 -17.28 -6.55
CA THR A 18 15.46 -18.03 -5.36
C THR A 18 14.52 -17.80 -4.17
N ILE A 19 14.50 -18.74 -3.22
CA ILE A 19 13.66 -18.60 -2.01
C ILE A 19 14.08 -17.41 -1.15
N GLU A 20 15.39 -17.15 -1.02
CA GLU A 20 15.92 -16.01 -0.28
C GLU A 20 15.49 -14.68 -0.93
N ALA A 21 15.52 -14.61 -2.26
CA ALA A 21 15.06 -13.42 -2.98
C ALA A 21 13.56 -13.18 -2.77
N LYS A 22 12.73 -14.23 -2.74
CA LYS A 22 11.30 -14.15 -2.45
C LYS A 22 11.04 -13.69 -1.01
N VAL A 23 11.77 -14.26 -0.04
CA VAL A 23 11.66 -13.88 1.38
C VAL A 23 12.03 -12.41 1.60
N VAL A 24 13.15 -11.95 1.01
CA VAL A 24 13.59 -10.55 1.15
C VAL A 24 12.59 -9.59 0.49
N ARG A 25 12.01 -9.97 -0.66
CA ARG A 25 10.99 -9.17 -1.34
C ARG A 25 9.70 -9.08 -0.53
N ASP A 26 9.19 -10.21 -0.03
CA ASP A 26 8.01 -10.22 0.84
C ASP A 26 8.25 -9.37 2.09
N ALA A 27 9.45 -9.41 2.68
CA ALA A 27 9.80 -8.58 3.83
C ALA A 27 9.76 -7.08 3.52
N ASP A 28 10.27 -6.64 2.35
CA ASP A 28 10.20 -5.25 1.89
C ASP A 28 8.73 -4.79 1.71
N TRP A 29 7.91 -5.62 1.08
CA TRP A 29 6.49 -5.30 0.85
C TRP A 29 5.64 -5.34 2.11
N LEU A 30 5.92 -6.26 3.02
CA LEU A 30 5.26 -6.32 4.33
C LEU A 30 5.54 -5.04 5.13
N ASP A 31 6.74 -4.47 5.03
CA ASP A 31 7.09 -3.21 5.70
C ASP A 31 6.32 -2.00 5.17
N ALA A 32 5.90 -2.06 3.90
CA ALA A 32 5.09 -1.02 3.26
C ALA A 32 3.61 -1.04 3.67
N ILE A 33 3.11 -2.09 4.34
CA ILE A 33 1.70 -2.25 4.73
C ILE A 33 1.49 -2.36 6.24
N GLY A 34 0.22 -2.30 6.67
CA GLY A 34 -0.17 -2.31 8.08
C GLY A 34 0.08 -0.97 8.78
N ALA A 35 0.21 -1.00 10.10
CA ALA A 35 0.38 0.21 10.91
C ALA A 35 1.58 1.08 10.48
N ARG A 36 2.72 0.45 10.12
CA ARG A 36 3.89 1.16 9.62
C ARG A 36 3.62 1.78 8.25
N GLY A 37 2.95 1.05 7.36
CA GLY A 37 2.53 1.54 6.05
C GLY A 37 1.66 2.79 6.14
N ILE A 38 0.66 2.77 7.02
CA ILE A 38 -0.20 3.91 7.33
C ILE A 38 0.64 5.11 7.78
N ALA A 39 1.51 4.95 8.78
CA ALA A 39 2.34 6.05 9.26
C ALA A 39 3.23 6.64 8.15
N ARG A 40 3.85 5.78 7.34
CA ARG A 40 4.74 6.21 6.24
C ARG A 40 3.99 6.99 5.17
N VAL A 41 2.79 6.57 4.79
CA VAL A 41 2.06 7.23 3.69
C VAL A 41 1.61 8.64 4.06
N PHE A 42 1.16 8.84 5.31
CA PHE A 42 0.80 10.18 5.80
C PHE A 42 2.01 11.09 5.96
N VAL A 43 3.13 10.58 6.48
CA VAL A 43 4.39 11.35 6.55
C VAL A 43 4.88 11.74 5.16
N PHE A 44 4.81 10.82 4.20
CA PHE A 44 5.18 11.07 2.81
C PHE A 44 4.29 12.15 2.19
N ALA A 45 2.96 12.04 2.32
CA ALA A 45 2.03 13.06 1.85
C ALA A 45 2.31 14.44 2.48
N GLY A 46 2.63 14.50 3.77
CA GLY A 46 3.02 15.73 4.45
C GLY A 46 4.32 16.34 3.91
N TYR A 47 5.34 15.52 3.64
CA TYR A 47 6.60 15.97 3.04
C TYR A 47 6.42 16.53 1.62
N TYR A 48 5.53 15.93 0.83
CA TYR A 48 5.23 16.38 -0.53
C TYR A 48 4.16 17.47 -0.61
N HIS A 49 3.69 17.98 0.54
CA HIS A 49 2.65 19.01 0.61
C HIS A 49 1.38 18.65 -0.18
N CYS A 50 0.97 17.38 -0.15
CA CYS A 50 -0.28 16.95 -0.77
C CYS A 50 -1.44 17.77 -0.15
N PRO A 51 -2.20 18.53 -0.96
CA PRO A 51 -3.18 19.48 -0.44
C PRO A 51 -4.40 18.79 0.16
N GLU A 52 -4.68 17.56 -0.27
CA GLU A 52 -5.85 16.80 0.12
C GLU A 52 -5.45 15.51 0.85
N MET A 53 -6.22 15.16 1.89
CA MET A 53 -6.04 13.89 2.58
C MET A 53 -6.78 12.74 1.87
N GLY A 54 -7.87 13.03 1.16
CA GLY A 54 -8.62 12.07 0.34
C GLY A 54 -9.26 12.75 -0.87
N SER A 55 -8.73 12.44 -2.05
CA SER A 55 -9.05 13.09 -3.33
C SER A 55 -9.87 12.20 -4.28
N VAL A 56 -10.41 11.10 -3.79
CA VAL A 56 -11.13 10.09 -4.58
C VAL A 56 -12.42 9.73 -3.84
N ASP A 57 -13.45 9.24 -4.53
CA ASP A 57 -14.54 8.55 -3.83
C ASP A 57 -14.09 7.12 -3.56
N TRP A 58 -13.90 6.77 -2.29
CA TRP A 58 -13.38 5.47 -1.90
C TRP A 58 -14.39 4.66 -1.10
N ASP A 59 -14.51 3.39 -1.46
CA ASP A 59 -15.22 2.37 -0.69
C ASP A 59 -14.20 1.37 -0.12
N PRO A 60 -13.96 1.35 1.20
CA PRO A 60 -13.11 0.34 1.83
C PRO A 60 -13.63 -1.09 1.68
N ASP A 61 -14.93 -1.30 1.50
CA ASP A 61 -15.55 -2.61 1.33
C ASP A 61 -15.50 -3.10 -0.12
N ASN A 62 -15.46 -2.18 -1.08
CA ASN A 62 -15.32 -2.46 -2.50
C ASN A 62 -14.23 -1.60 -3.14
N PRO A 63 -12.94 -1.85 -2.83
CA PRO A 63 -11.85 -1.02 -3.30
C PRO A 63 -11.65 -1.18 -4.81
N VAL A 64 -11.64 -0.06 -5.54
CA VAL A 64 -11.24 -0.02 -6.95
C VAL A 64 -9.74 0.23 -7.05
N LYS A 65 -9.05 -0.52 -7.92
CA LYS A 65 -7.63 -0.29 -8.19
C LYS A 65 -7.46 0.97 -9.03
N LEU A 66 -6.78 1.96 -8.45
CA LEU A 66 -6.43 3.19 -9.15
C LEU A 66 -5.06 3.05 -9.81
N ASP A 67 -4.82 3.86 -10.83
CA ASP A 67 -3.49 4.00 -11.40
C ASP A 67 -2.65 4.94 -10.53
N MET A 68 -1.38 4.59 -10.31
CA MET A 68 -0.45 5.52 -9.66
C MET A 68 -0.26 6.77 -10.52
N SER A 69 -0.03 7.92 -9.88
CA SER A 69 0.26 9.15 -10.62
C SER A 69 1.46 8.95 -11.56
N PRO A 70 1.33 9.28 -12.86
CA PRO A 70 2.43 9.14 -13.81
C PRO A 70 3.52 10.18 -13.58
N ILE A 71 3.21 11.28 -12.88
CA ILE A 71 4.11 12.40 -12.62
C ILE A 71 4.02 12.77 -11.14
N GLY A 72 5.09 12.52 -10.41
CA GLY A 72 5.20 12.91 -8.99
C GLY A 72 4.46 11.97 -8.03
N PRO A 73 4.23 12.42 -6.78
CA PRO A 73 3.53 11.63 -5.78
C PRO A 73 2.04 11.50 -6.12
N ASP A 74 1.38 10.51 -5.52
CA ASP A 74 -0.08 10.40 -5.58
C ASP A 74 -0.75 11.64 -4.95
N PRO A 75 -1.94 12.03 -5.44
CA PRO A 75 -2.59 13.29 -5.06
C PRO A 75 -2.96 13.38 -3.58
N SER A 76 -3.19 12.25 -2.93
CA SER A 76 -3.51 12.18 -1.50
C SER A 76 -3.00 10.87 -0.87
N PRO A 77 -2.77 10.83 0.46
CA PRO A 77 -2.36 9.61 1.15
C PRO A 77 -3.41 8.50 1.00
N ILE A 78 -4.71 8.84 1.04
CA ILE A 78 -5.79 7.86 0.84
C ILE A 78 -5.76 7.30 -0.58
N TYR A 79 -5.53 8.12 -1.61
CA TYR A 79 -5.36 7.63 -2.99
C TYR A 79 -4.27 6.56 -3.09
N HIS A 80 -3.15 6.72 -2.36
CA HIS A 80 -2.05 5.76 -2.38
C HIS A 80 -2.41 4.37 -1.81
N PHE A 81 -3.41 4.29 -0.93
CA PHE A 81 -3.92 2.98 -0.50
C PHE A 81 -4.53 2.23 -1.68
N PHE A 82 -5.34 2.91 -2.49
CA PHE A 82 -6.06 2.33 -3.63
C PHE A 82 -5.23 2.21 -4.90
N SER A 83 -4.17 3.00 -5.06
CA SER A 83 -3.24 2.85 -6.18
C SER A 83 -2.26 1.70 -5.96
N LYS A 84 -1.88 1.44 -4.69
CA LYS A 84 -0.79 0.49 -4.38
C LYS A 84 -1.01 -0.36 -3.15
N LEU A 85 -1.15 0.23 -1.95
CA LEU A 85 -0.94 -0.51 -0.69
C LEU A 85 -1.92 -1.69 -0.50
N LEU A 86 -3.18 -1.52 -0.92
CA LEU A 86 -4.19 -2.57 -0.80
C LEU A 86 -3.88 -3.80 -1.67
N TRP A 87 -3.13 -3.64 -2.76
CA TRP A 87 -2.82 -4.69 -3.73
C TRP A 87 -1.54 -5.48 -3.40
N LEU A 88 -0.73 -5.00 -2.46
CA LEU A 88 0.55 -5.64 -2.13
C LEU A 88 0.37 -7.04 -1.54
N LYS A 89 -0.77 -7.32 -0.88
CA LYS A 89 -1.03 -8.64 -0.29
C LYS A 89 -1.09 -9.76 -1.33
N ASP A 90 -1.61 -9.46 -2.52
CA ASP A 90 -1.80 -10.44 -3.59
C ASP A 90 -0.49 -10.72 -4.34
N LEU A 91 0.52 -9.85 -4.16
CA LEU A 91 1.83 -10.00 -4.79
C LEU A 91 2.76 -10.92 -4.00
N MET A 92 2.47 -11.17 -2.71
CA MET A 92 3.33 -11.94 -1.82
C MET A 92 3.66 -13.33 -2.38
N GLN A 93 4.93 -13.70 -2.33
CA GLN A 93 5.47 -14.86 -3.01
C GLN A 93 5.56 -16.10 -2.10
N THR A 94 5.61 -15.90 -0.78
CA THR A 94 5.68 -16.96 0.22
C THR A 94 4.37 -17.11 0.96
N GLU A 95 4.06 -18.33 1.41
CA GLU A 95 2.83 -18.60 2.18
C GLU A 95 2.79 -17.85 3.51
N MET A 96 3.94 -17.71 4.17
CA MET A 96 4.04 -16.89 5.39
C MET A 96 3.88 -15.41 5.10
N GLY A 97 4.44 -14.92 3.99
CA GLY A 97 4.27 -13.54 3.52
C GLY A 97 2.80 -13.21 3.28
N LYS A 98 2.08 -14.07 2.56
CA LYS A 98 0.63 -13.94 2.34
C LYS A 98 -0.17 -13.89 3.64
N LYS A 99 0.10 -14.82 4.56
CA LYS A 99 -0.61 -14.89 5.85
C LYS A 99 -0.41 -13.63 6.69
N GLU A 100 0.82 -13.09 6.71
CA GLU A 100 1.12 -11.87 7.46
C GLU A 100 0.59 -10.63 6.75
N ALA A 101 0.64 -10.61 5.41
CA ALA A 101 0.10 -9.52 4.62
C ALA A 101 -1.41 -9.37 4.78
N GLU A 102 -2.16 -10.47 4.88
CA GLU A 102 -3.61 -10.43 5.08
C GLU A 102 -3.97 -9.74 6.40
N LYS A 103 -3.27 -10.05 7.51
CA LYS A 103 -3.50 -9.39 8.80
C LYS A 103 -3.24 -7.88 8.72
N ARG A 104 -2.13 -7.50 8.08
CA ARG A 104 -1.73 -6.09 7.91
C ARG A 104 -2.69 -5.36 6.97
N HIS A 105 -3.17 -6.03 5.94
CA HIS A 105 -4.17 -5.53 5.02
C HIS A 105 -5.49 -5.29 5.74
N GLN A 106 -5.98 -6.25 6.53
CA GLN A 106 -7.20 -6.08 7.31
C GLN A 106 -7.11 -4.85 8.24
N PHE A 107 -5.98 -4.65 8.90
CA PHE A 107 -5.77 -3.46 9.73
C PHE A 107 -5.85 -2.15 8.93
N MET A 108 -5.33 -2.13 7.70
CA MET A 108 -5.45 -0.95 6.82
C MET A 108 -6.90 -0.72 6.37
N VAL A 109 -7.64 -1.78 6.05
CA VAL A 109 -9.06 -1.67 5.69
C VAL A 109 -9.88 -1.14 6.87
N ASP A 110 -9.66 -1.67 8.07
CA ASP A 110 -10.34 -1.21 9.29
C ASP A 110 -10.00 0.26 9.60
N PHE A 111 -8.73 0.65 9.41
CA PHE A 111 -8.31 2.04 9.50
C PHE A 111 -9.04 2.93 8.49
N LEU A 112 -9.13 2.52 7.21
CA LEU A 112 -9.82 3.30 6.17
C LEU A 112 -11.32 3.43 6.45
N LYS A 113 -11.97 2.38 6.93
CA LYS A 113 -13.39 2.42 7.38
C LYS A 113 -13.58 3.43 8.49
N ARG A 114 -12.73 3.35 9.52
CA ARG A 114 -12.78 4.26 10.66
C ARG A 114 -12.52 5.70 10.22
N TYR A 115 -11.47 5.92 9.43
CA TYR A 115 -11.11 7.23 8.89
C TYR A 115 -12.25 7.84 8.07
N LYS A 116 -12.88 7.05 7.18
CA LYS A 116 -14.04 7.50 6.40
C LYS A 116 -15.19 7.94 7.31
N SER A 117 -15.52 7.14 8.33
CA SER A 117 -16.59 7.48 9.30
C SER A 117 -16.30 8.72 10.15
N GLU A 118 -15.02 9.02 10.43
CA GLU A 118 -14.63 10.19 11.21
C GLU A 118 -14.55 11.46 10.37
N CYS A 119 -14.19 11.35 9.08
CA CYS A 119 -14.13 12.48 8.16
C CYS A 119 -15.51 12.85 7.59
N GLN A 120 -16.42 11.89 7.42
CA GLN A 120 -17.81 12.15 7.09
C GLN A 120 -18.59 12.48 8.37
N ILE A 121 -18.43 13.71 8.87
CA ILE A 121 -19.40 14.28 9.82
C ILE A 121 -20.53 14.88 8.98
N ASP A 122 -21.62 14.13 8.85
CA ASP A 122 -22.91 14.65 8.39
C ASP A 122 -23.34 15.79 9.34
N PHE A 123 -23.48 17.01 8.81
CA PHE A 123 -24.26 18.10 9.40
C PHE A 123 -25.37 18.50 8.43
#